data_AF-A0A5T0GZL1-F1
#
_entry.id   AF-A0A5T0GZL1-F1
#
_cell.length_a   1.000
_cell.length_b   1.000
_cell.length_c   1.000
_cell.angle_alpha   90.00
_cell.angle_beta   90.00
_cell.angle_gamma   90.00
#
_symmetry.space_group_name_H-M   'P 1'
#
loop_
_entity.id
_entity.type
_entity.pdbx_description
1 polymer ?
#
loop_
_entity_poly.entity_id
_entity_poly.type
_entity_poly.pdbx_seq_one_letter_code
_entity_poly.pdbx_strand_id
1 'polypeptide(L)'
;KAAGLPEDFKIHKSTLDEIKKAAENDPVASSTKEYLGVSEYYTNIDMAETIKQYYNLFSNALGQSFPNDKTSFSEADINSMPSGYAIDGFYNGYGAFKHPDAIRNDDIAIKSIADYSNVLISNIYRSQEQLNEANSIYSDSAGLISGIKPETLGLSLEEIKNVSKGEDWQFNPDMSVYPQNEDGSYSKEALFMSLIKSQEGRILYSPKTTLNPTIEAYNRAMAKESFSGPAIHLDSIMTGKSDFKSFFRYWAERGIEEGDLYMYENNIPKESAMGNWALDAEIKQAIANGWKAKPSTINSYADSIMDRLNNLLGQTRV
;
A
#
# COMPACT_ATOMS: atom_id res chain seq x y z
N LYS A 1 22.42 -7.10 12.50
CA LYS A 1 23.07 -8.29 11.89
C LYS A 1 22.06 -9.29 11.31
N ALA A 2 21.14 -9.89 12.09
CA ALA A 2 20.17 -10.87 11.55
C ALA A 2 19.28 -10.32 10.41
N ALA A 3 18.92 -9.04 10.47
CA ALA A 3 18.14 -8.35 9.43
C ALA A 3 18.95 -7.92 8.18
N GLY A 4 20.23 -8.28 8.07
CA GLY A 4 21.05 -7.90 6.90
C GLY A 4 21.37 -6.40 6.76
N LEU A 5 21.08 -5.60 7.79
CA LEU A 5 21.39 -4.17 7.82
C LEU A 5 22.90 -3.91 7.78
N PRO A 6 23.35 -2.74 7.27
CA PRO A 6 24.74 -2.29 7.39
C PRO A 6 25.24 -2.35 8.83
N GLU A 7 26.55 -2.53 9.01
CA GLU A 7 27.13 -2.78 10.34
C GLU A 7 26.97 -1.61 11.31
N ASP A 8 26.97 -0.39 10.78
CA ASP A 8 26.78 0.86 11.51
C ASP A 8 25.30 1.25 11.71
N PHE A 9 24.38 0.59 11.00
CA PHE A 9 22.96 0.92 11.04
C PHE A 9 22.30 0.45 12.34
N LYS A 10 21.65 1.38 13.05
CA LYS A 10 21.09 1.12 14.39
C LYS A 10 19.58 1.29 14.44
N ILE A 11 18.92 0.37 15.13
CA ILE A 11 17.50 0.47 15.47
C ILE A 11 17.39 0.38 16.98
N HIS A 12 16.71 1.34 17.59
CA HIS A 12 16.52 1.35 19.02
C HIS A 12 15.53 0.27 19.44
N LYS A 13 15.73 -0.32 20.63
CA LYS A 13 14.86 -1.41 21.12
C LYS A 13 13.40 -0.97 21.25
N SER A 14 13.15 0.27 21.70
CA SER A 14 11.78 0.79 21.84
C SER A 14 10.99 0.76 20.53
N THR A 15 11.64 0.94 19.38
CA THR A 15 11.00 0.80 18.07
C THR A 15 10.50 -0.62 17.85
N LEU A 16 11.30 -1.63 18.18
CA LEU A 16 10.92 -3.04 18.00
C LEU A 16 9.79 -3.43 18.97
N ASP A 17 9.86 -2.93 20.21
CA ASP A 17 8.81 -3.13 21.21
C ASP A 17 7.50 -2.46 20.76
N GLU A 18 7.57 -1.28 20.14
CA GLU A 18 6.40 -0.55 19.61
C GLU A 18 5.77 -1.23 18.39
N ILE A 19 6.57 -1.77 17.46
CA ILE A 19 6.06 -2.61 16.35
C ILE A 19 5.24 -3.78 16.91
N LYS A 20 5.78 -4.48 17.91
CA LYS A 20 5.07 -5.60 18.55
C LYS A 20 3.80 -5.13 19.25
N LYS A 21 3.85 -4.01 19.98
CA LYS A 21 2.68 -3.42 20.67
C LYS A 21 1.57 -3.12 19.67
N ALA A 22 1.88 -2.38 18.60
CA ALA A 22 0.91 -2.00 17.58
C ALA A 22 0.30 -3.24 16.91
N ALA A 23 1.12 -4.23 16.53
CA ALA A 23 0.64 -5.47 15.93
C ALA A 23 -0.28 -6.30 16.83
N GLU A 24 -0.01 -6.32 18.14
CA GLU A 24 -0.88 -7.00 19.11
C GLU A 24 -2.16 -6.23 19.40
N ASN A 25 -2.16 -4.90 19.30
CA ASN A 25 -3.29 -4.06 19.64
C ASN A 25 -4.12 -3.61 18.43
N ASP A 26 -3.68 -3.92 17.21
CA ASP A 26 -4.43 -3.68 15.97
C ASP A 26 -5.92 -4.04 16.13
N PRO A 27 -6.88 -3.24 15.62
CA PRO A 27 -8.30 -3.48 15.87
C PRO A 27 -8.79 -4.87 15.44
N VAL A 28 -8.27 -5.42 14.35
CA VAL A 28 -8.60 -6.78 13.88
C VAL A 28 -7.98 -7.82 14.80
N ALA A 29 -6.72 -7.64 15.19
CA ALA A 29 -6.05 -8.53 16.12
C ALA A 29 -6.74 -8.55 17.50
N SER A 30 -7.02 -7.37 18.06
CA SER A 30 -7.68 -7.18 19.36
C SER A 30 -9.08 -7.79 19.39
N SER A 31 -9.91 -7.50 18.39
CA SER A 31 -11.27 -8.07 18.31
C SER A 31 -11.25 -9.59 18.12
N THR A 32 -10.32 -10.12 17.33
CA THR A 32 -10.16 -11.57 17.13
C THR A 32 -9.72 -12.26 18.43
N LYS A 33 -8.78 -11.66 19.16
CA LYS A 33 -8.34 -12.15 20.48
C LYS A 33 -9.50 -12.22 21.47
N GLU A 34 -10.29 -11.15 21.56
CA GLU A 34 -11.47 -11.07 22.43
C GLU A 34 -12.50 -12.14 22.05
N TYR A 35 -12.84 -12.22 20.76
CA TYR A 35 -13.82 -13.18 20.23
C TYR A 35 -13.43 -14.64 20.51
N LEU A 36 -12.14 -14.97 20.38
CA LEU A 36 -11.63 -16.33 20.57
C LEU A 36 -11.18 -16.61 22.02
N GLY A 37 -11.23 -15.62 22.90
CA GLY A 37 -10.83 -15.77 24.31
C GLY A 37 -9.35 -16.06 24.51
N VAL A 38 -8.47 -15.51 23.67
CA VAL A 38 -7.00 -15.68 23.77
C VAL A 38 -6.30 -14.37 24.13
N SER A 39 -5.14 -14.45 24.78
CA SER A 39 -4.42 -13.27 25.31
C SER A 39 -3.44 -12.63 24.33
N GLU A 40 -2.96 -13.38 23.34
CA GLU A 40 -1.93 -12.95 22.37
C GLU A 40 -2.32 -13.37 20.96
N TYR A 41 -1.98 -12.53 19.98
CA TYR A 41 -2.29 -12.77 18.57
C TYR A 41 -1.16 -13.52 17.89
N TYR A 42 0.08 -13.10 18.18
CA TYR A 42 1.30 -13.72 17.70
C TYR A 42 2.00 -14.51 18.81
N THR A 43 2.35 -15.76 18.54
CA THR A 43 3.26 -16.55 19.40
C THR A 43 4.72 -16.21 19.12
N ASN A 44 5.02 -15.81 17.88
CA ASN A 44 6.33 -15.29 17.49
C ASN A 44 6.22 -14.29 16.34
N ILE A 45 7.05 -13.25 16.38
CA ILE A 45 7.21 -12.28 15.29
C ILE A 45 8.67 -12.34 14.84
N ASP A 46 8.90 -12.64 13.56
CA ASP A 46 10.24 -12.53 12.97
C ASP A 46 10.59 -11.06 12.69
N MET A 47 10.98 -10.38 13.77
CA MET A 47 11.33 -8.97 13.73
C MET A 47 12.52 -8.71 12.80
N ALA A 48 13.47 -9.65 12.72
CA ALA A 48 14.63 -9.49 11.84
C ALA A 48 14.22 -9.48 10.37
N GLU A 49 13.35 -10.40 9.95
CA GLU A 49 12.87 -10.43 8.56
C GLU A 49 11.92 -9.25 8.27
N THR A 50 11.09 -8.84 9.24
CA THR A 50 10.24 -7.65 9.10
C THR A 50 11.08 -6.39 8.82
N ILE A 51 12.09 -6.15 9.66
CA ILE A 51 12.99 -5.00 9.49
C ILE A 51 13.80 -5.09 8.19
N LYS A 52 14.26 -6.29 7.80
CA LYS A 52 15.01 -6.50 6.56
C LYS A 52 14.19 -6.10 5.33
N GLN A 53 12.92 -6.50 5.29
CA GLN A 53 12.04 -6.17 4.17
C GLN A 53 11.76 -4.67 4.09
N TYR A 54 11.48 -4.01 5.22
CA TYR A 54 11.38 -2.55 5.26
C TYR A 54 12.66 -1.89 4.77
N TYR A 55 13.83 -2.39 5.21
CA TYR A 55 15.12 -1.81 4.83
C TYR A 55 15.41 -1.96 3.33
N ASN A 56 15.01 -3.07 2.72
CA ASN A 56 15.13 -3.28 1.29
C ASN A 56 14.29 -2.28 0.50
N LEU A 57 13.02 -2.09 0.87
CA LEU A 57 12.14 -1.07 0.27
C LEU A 57 12.74 0.33 0.46
N PHE A 58 13.15 0.66 1.68
CA PHE A 58 13.78 1.94 2.01
C PHE A 58 15.03 2.21 1.17
N SER A 59 15.93 1.23 1.08
CA SER A 59 17.18 1.37 0.33
C SER A 59 16.91 1.50 -1.17
N ASN A 60 15.93 0.76 -1.69
CA ASN A 60 15.54 0.84 -3.09
C ASN A 60 14.93 2.20 -3.45
N ALA A 61 14.07 2.75 -2.59
CA ALA A 61 13.49 4.08 -2.75
C ALA A 61 14.55 5.19 -2.63
N LEU A 62 15.39 5.14 -1.59
CA LEU A 62 16.42 6.13 -1.35
C LEU A 62 17.46 6.17 -2.47
N GLY A 63 17.84 5.00 -3.01
CA GLY A 63 18.75 4.86 -4.14
C GLY A 63 18.24 5.46 -5.44
N GLN A 64 16.95 5.80 -5.55
CA GLN A 64 16.41 6.53 -6.70
C GLN A 64 16.78 8.02 -6.69
N SER A 65 17.07 8.58 -5.51
CA SER A 65 17.29 10.01 -5.32
C SER A 65 18.73 10.34 -4.92
N PHE A 66 19.42 9.41 -4.26
CA PHE A 66 20.74 9.65 -3.68
C PHE A 66 21.71 8.48 -3.92
N PRO A 67 23.02 8.74 -3.87
CA PRO A 67 24.03 7.68 -3.75
C PRO A 67 23.77 6.78 -2.52
N ASN A 68 24.00 5.47 -2.69
CA ASN A 68 23.70 4.47 -1.66
C ASN A 68 24.49 4.66 -0.34
N ASP A 69 25.64 5.33 -0.41
CA ASP A 69 26.54 5.63 0.70
C ASP A 69 26.20 6.93 1.44
N LYS A 70 25.19 7.71 0.99
CA LYS A 70 24.72 8.87 1.74
C LYS A 70 24.03 8.42 3.04
N THR A 71 24.51 8.94 4.17
CA THR A 71 24.03 8.61 5.52
C THR A 71 23.43 9.79 6.28
N SER A 72 23.53 11.01 5.73
CA SER A 72 23.02 12.25 6.32
C SER A 72 22.26 13.08 5.29
N PHE A 73 21.11 13.63 5.71
CA PHE A 73 20.12 14.29 4.86
C PHE A 73 19.74 15.65 5.44
N SER A 74 20.03 16.72 4.70
CA SER A 74 19.55 18.06 5.02
C SER A 74 18.04 18.19 4.73
N GLU A 75 17.41 19.26 5.23
CA GLU A 75 16.02 19.57 4.83
C GLU A 75 15.89 19.77 3.32
N ALA A 76 16.91 20.33 2.66
CA ALA A 76 16.93 20.48 1.22
C ALA A 76 16.98 19.13 0.48
N ASP A 77 17.77 18.17 1.00
CA ASP A 77 17.78 16.80 0.47
C ASP A 77 16.37 16.18 0.57
N ILE A 78 15.75 16.25 1.75
CA ILE A 78 14.42 15.63 1.99
C ILE A 78 13.35 16.30 1.12
N ASN A 79 13.37 17.63 0.99
CA ASN A 79 12.44 18.37 0.13
C ASN A 79 12.65 18.12 -1.38
N SER A 80 13.81 17.55 -1.77
CA SER A 80 14.08 17.17 -3.17
C SER A 80 13.59 15.76 -3.51
N MET A 81 13.10 14.99 -2.52
CA MET A 81 12.60 13.65 -2.78
C MET A 81 11.33 13.68 -3.65
N PRO A 82 11.09 12.63 -4.44
CA PRO A 82 9.83 12.43 -5.15
C PRO A 82 8.62 12.56 -4.23
N SER A 83 7.52 13.10 -4.76
CA SER A 83 6.23 13.16 -4.06
C SER A 83 5.67 11.77 -3.73
N GLY A 84 6.10 10.72 -4.46
CA GLY A 84 5.85 9.34 -4.07
C GLY A 84 6.31 8.33 -5.13
N TYR A 85 5.89 7.09 -4.93
CA TYR A 85 6.37 5.93 -5.67
C TYR A 85 5.22 4.94 -5.94
N ALA A 86 5.32 4.15 -7.00
CA ALA A 86 4.60 2.89 -7.07
C ALA A 86 5.53 1.76 -6.67
N ILE A 87 5.02 0.84 -5.86
CA ILE A 87 5.69 -0.38 -5.47
C ILE A 87 5.11 -1.56 -6.26
N ASP A 88 6.00 -2.36 -6.83
CA ASP A 88 5.69 -3.65 -7.43
C ASP A 88 6.25 -4.78 -6.55
N GLY A 89 5.80 -6.02 -6.75
CA GLY A 89 6.23 -7.19 -5.99
C GLY A 89 5.63 -7.26 -4.58
N PHE A 90 4.59 -6.46 -4.31
CA PHE A 90 3.84 -6.45 -3.06
C PHE A 90 2.72 -7.49 -3.08
N TYR A 91 2.64 -8.30 -2.03
CA TYR A 91 1.56 -9.27 -1.82
C TYR A 91 0.88 -9.04 -0.48
N ASN A 92 -0.45 -9.18 -0.44
CA ASN A 92 -1.23 -9.07 0.79
C ASN A 92 -2.30 -10.15 0.89
N GLY A 93 -2.73 -10.44 2.12
CA GLY A 93 -3.68 -11.51 2.42
C GLY A 93 -5.08 -11.34 1.81
N TYR A 94 -5.38 -10.18 1.22
CA TYR A 94 -6.66 -9.87 0.59
C TYR A 94 -6.74 -10.32 -0.88
N GLY A 95 -5.70 -10.98 -1.39
CA GLY A 95 -5.76 -11.80 -2.60
C GLY A 95 -5.73 -11.05 -3.94
N ALA A 96 -5.67 -9.72 -3.94
CA ALA A 96 -5.53 -8.92 -5.16
C ALA A 96 -4.16 -9.12 -5.85
N PHE A 97 -3.14 -9.52 -5.08
CA PHE A 97 -1.78 -9.75 -5.56
C PHE A 97 -1.29 -11.08 -4.98
N LYS A 98 -1.13 -12.09 -5.83
CA LYS A 98 -0.70 -13.45 -5.43
C LYS A 98 0.77 -13.66 -5.77
N HIS A 99 1.55 -14.07 -4.78
CA HIS A 99 2.90 -14.58 -4.93
C HIS A 99 2.89 -15.84 -5.83
N PRO A 100 3.92 -16.11 -6.64
CA PRO A 100 3.96 -17.32 -7.48
C PRO A 100 3.90 -18.64 -6.69
N ASP A 101 4.38 -18.62 -5.45
CA ASP A 101 4.26 -19.72 -4.50
C ASP A 101 2.88 -19.71 -3.81
N ALA A 102 2.06 -20.72 -4.11
CA ALA A 102 0.73 -20.89 -3.54
C ALA A 102 0.75 -21.11 -2.03
N ILE A 103 1.75 -21.81 -1.48
CA ILE A 103 1.85 -22.06 -0.04
C ILE A 103 2.09 -20.73 0.69
N ARG A 104 2.92 -19.87 0.11
CA ARG A 104 3.19 -18.53 0.63
C ARG A 104 1.94 -17.64 0.60
N ASN A 105 1.13 -17.73 -0.47
CA ASN A 105 -0.15 -17.00 -0.51
C ASN A 105 -1.10 -17.42 0.59
N ASP A 106 -1.25 -18.72 0.82
CA ASP A 106 -2.11 -19.24 1.87
C ASP A 106 -1.66 -18.73 3.23
N ASP A 107 -0.34 -18.74 3.49
CA ASP A 107 0.22 -18.30 4.77
C ASP A 107 0.10 -16.78 4.97
N ILE A 108 0.33 -15.98 3.91
CA ILE A 108 0.08 -14.52 3.91
C ILE A 108 -1.41 -14.22 4.22
N ALA A 109 -2.33 -14.97 3.60
CA ALA A 109 -3.76 -14.82 3.81
C ALA A 109 -4.18 -15.22 5.23
N ILE A 110 -3.71 -16.36 5.72
CA ILE A 110 -3.99 -16.84 7.10
C ILE A 110 -3.46 -15.86 8.14
N LYS A 111 -2.30 -15.26 7.89
CA LYS A 111 -1.69 -14.31 8.82
C LYS A 111 -2.22 -12.88 8.66
N SER A 112 -2.96 -12.59 7.59
CA SER A 112 -3.42 -11.24 7.24
C SER A 112 -2.28 -10.22 7.20
N ILE A 113 -1.10 -10.63 6.71
CA ILE A 113 0.10 -9.78 6.66
C ILE A 113 0.45 -9.36 5.23
N ALA A 114 1.40 -8.44 5.14
CA ALA A 114 2.01 -7.96 3.91
C ALA A 114 3.32 -8.72 3.64
N ASP A 115 3.70 -8.80 2.37
CA ASP A 115 4.99 -9.37 1.95
C ASP A 115 5.72 -8.40 1.02
N TYR A 116 6.85 -7.90 1.51
CA TYR A 116 7.73 -6.96 0.81
C TYR A 116 9.03 -7.61 0.37
N SER A 117 9.18 -8.95 0.45
CA SER A 117 10.49 -9.58 0.19
C SER A 117 11.01 -9.35 -1.23
N ASN A 118 10.11 -9.14 -2.19
CA ASN A 118 10.41 -8.94 -3.60
C ASN A 118 9.99 -7.54 -4.08
N VAL A 119 9.72 -6.61 -3.16
CA VAL A 119 9.23 -5.29 -3.52
C VAL A 119 10.32 -4.45 -4.17
N LEU A 120 9.94 -3.76 -5.24
CA LEU A 120 10.78 -2.81 -5.97
C LEU A 120 9.97 -1.56 -6.31
N ILE A 121 10.64 -0.42 -6.42
CA ILE A 121 10.07 0.78 -7.02
C ILE A 121 9.90 0.53 -8.52
N SER A 122 8.66 0.61 -8.99
CA SER A 122 8.32 0.47 -10.41
C SER A 122 8.12 1.82 -11.10
N ASN A 123 7.69 2.84 -10.34
CA ASN A 123 7.47 4.19 -10.83
C ASN A 123 7.84 5.22 -9.77
N ILE A 124 8.35 6.38 -10.22
CA ILE A 124 8.67 7.53 -9.39
C ILE A 124 7.78 8.70 -9.80
N TYR A 125 6.99 9.21 -8.85
CA TYR A 125 6.14 10.38 -8.99
C TYR A 125 6.88 11.59 -8.42
N ARG A 126 7.52 12.36 -9.29
CA ARG A 126 8.38 13.49 -8.89
C ARG A 126 7.59 14.71 -8.45
N SER A 127 6.34 14.84 -8.89
CA SER A 127 5.45 15.94 -8.53
C SER A 127 4.14 15.44 -7.94
N GLN A 128 3.47 16.32 -7.20
CA GLN A 128 2.14 16.04 -6.65
C GLN A 128 1.11 15.78 -7.76
N GLU A 129 1.26 16.41 -8.92
CA GLU A 129 0.41 16.16 -10.09
C GLU A 129 0.53 14.72 -10.58
N GLN A 130 1.75 14.19 -10.70
CA GLN A 130 1.98 12.80 -11.10
C GLN A 130 1.44 11.82 -10.05
N LEU A 131 1.61 12.12 -8.76
CA LEU A 131 1.07 11.31 -7.67
C LEU A 131 -0.47 11.27 -7.70
N ASN A 132 -1.10 12.43 -7.84
CA ASN A 132 -2.55 12.57 -7.90
C ASN A 132 -3.12 11.86 -9.14
N GLU A 133 -2.45 11.97 -10.28
CA GLU A 133 -2.85 11.31 -11.52
C GLU A 133 -2.75 9.79 -11.39
N ALA A 134 -1.67 9.27 -10.78
CA ALA A 134 -1.55 7.84 -10.49
C ALA A 134 -2.69 7.34 -9.59
N ASN A 135 -3.02 8.12 -8.54
CA ASN A 135 -4.10 7.78 -7.62
C ASN A 135 -5.47 7.80 -8.32
N SER A 136 -5.69 8.79 -9.20
CA SER A 136 -6.91 8.88 -9.99
C SER A 136 -7.01 7.72 -10.98
N ILE A 137 -5.95 7.36 -11.71
CA ILE A 137 -5.95 6.18 -12.59
C ILE A 137 -6.27 4.90 -11.80
N TYR A 138 -5.63 4.71 -10.65
CA TYR A 138 -5.89 3.56 -9.78
C TYR A 138 -7.36 3.49 -9.36
N SER A 139 -7.91 4.62 -8.89
CA SER A 139 -9.30 4.73 -8.45
C SER A 139 -10.28 4.55 -9.60
N ASP A 140 -10.07 5.23 -10.72
CA ASP A 140 -10.93 5.17 -11.91
C ASP A 140 -10.94 3.76 -12.53
N SER A 141 -9.87 3.00 -12.33
CA SER A 141 -9.79 1.60 -12.73
C SER A 141 -10.46 0.64 -11.74
N ALA A 142 -11.08 1.11 -10.66
CA ALA A 142 -11.59 0.28 -9.55
C ALA A 142 -10.50 -0.56 -8.85
N GLY A 143 -9.25 -0.13 -8.90
CA GLY A 143 -8.10 -0.93 -8.47
C GLY A 143 -7.81 -2.15 -9.35
N LEU A 144 -8.44 -2.27 -10.53
CA LEU A 144 -8.20 -3.37 -11.47
C LEU A 144 -6.80 -3.34 -12.09
N ILE A 145 -6.13 -2.17 -12.07
CA ILE A 145 -4.73 -2.03 -12.47
C ILE A 145 -3.84 -2.09 -11.25
N SER A 146 -3.09 -3.18 -11.19
CA SER A 146 -2.16 -3.50 -10.12
C SER A 146 -0.78 -2.93 -10.46
N GLY A 147 -0.02 -2.43 -9.46
CA GLY A 147 1.36 -1.92 -9.65
C GLY A 147 1.48 -0.43 -10.04
N ILE A 148 0.37 0.33 -10.05
CA ILE A 148 0.34 1.80 -10.28
C ILE A 148 -0.09 2.60 -9.05
N LYS A 149 -0.50 1.93 -7.96
CA LYS A 149 -0.98 2.59 -6.75
C LYS A 149 0.16 3.44 -6.16
N PRO A 150 -0.04 4.75 -5.96
CA PRO A 150 0.99 5.61 -5.38
C PRO A 150 1.08 5.48 -3.86
N GLU A 151 2.31 5.56 -3.36
CA GLU A 151 2.67 5.52 -1.95
C GLU A 151 3.71 6.64 -1.67
N THR A 152 3.57 7.39 -0.58
CA THR A 152 4.54 8.45 -0.18
C THR A 152 5.78 7.88 0.51
N LEU A 153 5.68 6.65 1.04
CA LEU A 153 6.72 5.92 1.76
C LEU A 153 7.30 6.64 2.99
N GLY A 154 6.66 7.68 3.53
CA GLY A 154 7.18 8.30 4.76
C GLY A 154 8.37 9.22 4.55
N LEU A 155 8.76 9.49 3.29
CA LEU A 155 10.03 10.13 2.96
C LEU A 155 9.91 11.65 2.78
N SER A 156 9.19 12.31 3.69
CA SER A 156 8.95 13.75 3.70
C SER A 156 9.28 14.39 5.06
N LEU A 157 9.56 15.71 5.07
CA LEU A 157 9.76 16.44 6.32
C LEU A 157 8.51 16.44 7.20
N GLU A 158 7.33 16.45 6.59
CA GLU A 158 6.05 16.39 7.31
C GLU A 158 5.95 15.10 8.12
N GLU A 159 6.20 13.95 7.50
CA GLU A 159 6.11 12.64 8.16
C GLU A 159 7.18 12.46 9.25
N ILE A 160 8.41 12.94 9.00
CA ILE A 160 9.53 12.91 9.96
C ILE A 160 9.20 13.77 11.20
N LYS A 161 8.65 14.97 10.99
CA LYS A 161 8.32 15.91 12.08
C LYS A 161 6.99 15.59 12.75
N ASN A 162 6.17 14.71 12.18
CA ASN A 162 4.88 14.38 12.75
C ASN A 162 5.03 13.57 14.05
N VAL A 163 4.81 14.27 15.17
CA VAL A 163 4.88 13.73 16.55
C VAL A 163 3.52 13.23 17.05
N SER A 164 2.55 12.95 16.17
CA SER A 164 1.20 12.57 16.58
C SER A 164 1.23 11.40 17.55
N LYS A 165 0.74 11.63 18.79
CA LYS A 165 0.51 10.56 19.75
C LYS A 165 -0.71 9.77 19.29
N GLY A 166 -0.45 8.61 18.69
CA GLY A 166 -1.50 7.71 18.27
C GLY A 166 -2.19 6.99 19.43
N GLU A 167 -3.33 6.37 19.14
CA GLU A 167 -3.96 5.41 20.06
C GLU A 167 -3.06 4.17 20.25
N ASP A 168 -3.36 3.33 21.24
CA ASP A 168 -2.49 2.19 21.59
C ASP A 168 -2.33 1.12 20.50
N TRP A 169 -3.20 1.12 19.49
CA TRP A 169 -3.13 0.26 18.32
C TRP A 169 -2.33 0.86 17.16
N GLN A 170 -2.08 2.17 17.17
CA GLN A 170 -1.30 2.85 16.13
C GLN A 170 0.19 2.70 16.44
N PHE A 171 0.98 2.35 15.43
CA PHE A 171 2.43 2.36 15.55
C PHE A 171 2.95 3.79 15.72
N ASN A 172 3.45 4.11 16.91
CA ASN A 172 3.92 5.45 17.25
C ASN A 172 5.31 5.39 17.92
N PRO A 173 6.40 5.21 17.13
CA PRO A 173 7.74 5.06 17.68
C PRO A 173 8.22 6.36 18.33
N ASP A 174 9.03 6.22 19.39
CA ASP A 174 9.73 7.35 20.00
C ASP A 174 10.82 7.87 19.05
N MET A 175 10.50 8.94 18.31
CA MET A 175 11.44 9.56 17.38
C MET A 175 12.60 10.29 18.08
N SER A 176 12.54 10.54 19.40
CA SER A 176 13.60 11.25 20.12
C SER A 176 14.91 10.46 20.22
N VAL A 177 14.85 9.13 20.08
CA VAL A 177 16.03 8.25 20.04
C VAL A 177 16.76 8.29 18.68
N TYR A 178 16.20 9.02 17.71
CA TYR A 178 16.78 9.28 16.39
C TYR A 178 16.97 10.80 16.20
N PRO A 179 17.82 11.46 17.02
CA PRO A 179 17.98 12.90 16.98
C PRO A 179 18.62 13.37 15.66
N GLN A 180 18.43 14.65 15.35
CA GLN A 180 19.21 15.31 14.31
C GLN A 180 20.70 15.30 14.68
N ASN A 181 21.55 15.30 13.66
CA ASN A 181 22.98 15.51 13.79
C ASN A 181 23.26 16.96 14.27
N GLU A 182 24.49 17.22 14.71
CA GLU A 182 24.90 18.54 15.22
C GLU A 182 24.69 19.69 14.21
N ASP A 183 24.74 19.39 12.92
CA ASP A 183 24.52 20.33 11.81
C ASP A 183 23.03 20.50 11.44
N GLY A 184 22.11 19.86 12.18
CA GLY A 184 20.67 19.90 11.94
C GLY A 184 20.18 18.94 10.85
N SER A 185 21.06 18.13 10.25
CA SER A 185 20.67 17.09 9.29
C SER A 185 20.04 15.88 9.98
N TYR A 186 19.26 15.09 9.23
CA TYR A 186 18.66 13.85 9.68
C TYR A 186 19.54 12.66 9.29
N SER A 187 19.64 11.68 10.18
CA SER A 187 20.33 10.42 9.90
C SER A 187 19.51 9.52 8.97
N LYS A 188 20.18 8.58 8.31
CA LYS A 188 19.54 7.52 7.51
C LYS A 188 18.55 6.71 8.34
N GLU A 189 18.84 6.48 9.62
CA GLU A 189 17.96 5.81 10.58
C GLU A 189 16.68 6.61 10.84
N ALA A 190 16.75 7.93 10.98
CA ALA A 190 15.58 8.78 11.19
C ALA A 190 14.62 8.71 9.98
N LEU A 191 15.16 8.78 8.75
CA LEU A 191 14.37 8.61 7.53
C LEU A 191 13.76 7.20 7.45
N PHE A 192 14.53 6.17 7.79
CA PHE A 192 14.04 4.79 7.80
C PHE A 192 12.89 4.60 8.80
N MET A 193 12.96 5.21 9.98
CA MET A 193 11.86 5.18 10.95
C MET A 193 10.61 5.88 10.44
N SER A 194 10.79 7.01 9.75
CA SER A 194 9.67 7.71 9.11
C SER A 194 8.98 6.83 8.07
N LEU A 195 9.76 6.04 7.30
CA LEU A 195 9.19 5.05 6.39
C LEU A 195 8.38 3.99 7.13
N ILE A 196 8.94 3.34 8.16
CA ILE A 196 8.19 2.32 8.93
C ILE A 196 6.92 2.93 9.54
N LYS A 197 6.99 4.17 10.03
CA LYS A 197 5.85 4.92 10.55
C LYS A 197 4.77 5.13 9.50
N SER A 198 5.12 5.53 8.28
CA SER A 198 4.15 5.66 7.17
C SER A 198 3.48 4.34 6.78
N GLN A 199 4.16 3.22 7.03
CA GLN A 199 3.68 1.88 6.78
C GLN A 199 3.04 1.24 8.03
N GLU A 200 2.74 2.06 9.05
CA GLU A 200 2.09 1.68 10.31
C GLU A 200 2.80 0.57 11.10
N GLY A 201 4.10 0.38 10.89
CA GLY A 201 4.87 -0.65 11.60
C GLY A 201 4.33 -2.06 11.43
N ARG A 202 3.62 -2.34 10.32
CA ARG A 202 2.99 -3.63 10.04
C ARG A 202 3.99 -4.79 10.08
N ILE A 203 3.54 -5.94 10.57
CA ILE A 203 4.32 -7.17 10.52
C ILE A 203 4.37 -7.68 9.08
N LEU A 204 5.57 -8.01 8.62
CA LEU A 204 5.80 -8.51 7.27
C LEU A 204 6.03 -10.02 7.28
N TYR A 205 5.76 -10.63 6.14
CA TYR A 205 5.78 -12.07 5.96
C TYR A 205 7.12 -12.70 6.34
N SER A 206 7.06 -13.68 7.24
CA SER A 206 8.12 -14.65 7.46
C SER A 206 7.50 -16.00 7.79
N PRO A 207 8.05 -17.11 7.29
CA PRO A 207 7.64 -18.44 7.73
C PRO A 207 7.90 -18.67 9.23
N LYS A 208 8.73 -17.84 9.87
CA LYS A 208 9.00 -17.91 11.32
C LYS A 208 8.04 -17.06 12.15
N THR A 209 7.30 -16.13 11.55
CA THR A 209 6.21 -15.43 12.26
C THR A 209 5.06 -16.41 12.44
N THR A 210 4.59 -16.60 13.67
CA THR A 210 3.56 -17.59 14.02
C THR A 210 2.44 -16.94 14.82
N LEU A 211 1.21 -17.35 14.53
CA LEU A 211 0.03 -16.90 15.27
C LEU A 211 -0.18 -17.76 16.51
N ASN A 212 -1.08 -17.32 17.39
CA ASN A 212 -1.72 -18.22 18.33
C ASN A 212 -2.43 -19.36 17.57
N PRO A 213 -2.29 -20.64 17.97
CA PRO A 213 -2.91 -21.76 17.25
C PRO A 213 -4.43 -21.63 17.07
N THR A 214 -5.14 -21.05 18.05
CA THR A 214 -6.60 -20.83 17.96
C THR A 214 -6.92 -19.79 16.89
N ILE A 215 -6.13 -18.71 16.81
CA ILE A 215 -6.26 -17.68 15.79
C ILE A 215 -5.90 -18.24 14.41
N GLU A 216 -4.83 -19.03 14.31
CA GLU A 216 -4.45 -19.65 13.04
C GLU A 216 -5.56 -20.55 12.50
N ALA A 217 -6.16 -21.39 13.36
CA ALA A 217 -7.27 -22.25 12.97
C ALA A 217 -8.50 -21.44 12.52
N TYR A 218 -8.83 -20.36 13.24
CA TYR A 218 -9.90 -19.44 12.88
C TYR A 218 -9.64 -18.74 11.55
N ASN A 219 -8.48 -18.10 11.38
CA ASN A 219 -8.12 -17.41 10.14
C ASN A 219 -8.04 -18.37 8.95
N ARG A 220 -7.59 -19.61 9.15
CA ARG A 220 -7.58 -20.65 8.11
C ARG A 220 -8.99 -21.04 7.66
N ALA A 221 -9.98 -20.98 8.56
CA ALA A 221 -11.38 -21.14 8.16
C ALA A 221 -11.87 -19.92 7.37
N MET A 222 -11.57 -18.71 7.85
CA MET A 222 -11.99 -17.45 7.20
C MET A 222 -11.34 -17.22 5.82
N ALA A 223 -10.08 -17.60 5.65
CA ALA A 223 -9.36 -17.45 4.38
C ALA A 223 -10.00 -18.28 3.25
N LYS A 224 -10.70 -19.38 3.57
CA LYS A 224 -11.46 -20.17 2.58
C LYS A 224 -12.71 -19.46 2.07
N GLU A 225 -13.22 -18.47 2.82
CA GLU A 225 -14.40 -17.68 2.47
C GLU A 225 -14.02 -16.35 1.79
N SER A 226 -12.73 -16.05 1.71
CA SER A 226 -12.23 -14.80 1.14
C SER A 226 -12.17 -14.89 -0.39
N PHE A 227 -12.86 -13.97 -1.06
CA PHE A 227 -12.85 -13.83 -2.50
C PHE A 227 -11.79 -12.78 -2.90
N SER A 228 -10.83 -13.16 -3.74
CA SER A 228 -9.89 -12.18 -4.30
C SER A 228 -10.58 -11.33 -5.35
N GLY A 229 -10.49 -10.00 -5.19
CA GLY A 229 -10.89 -9.07 -6.25
C GLY A 229 -10.08 -9.30 -7.54
N PRO A 230 -10.68 -9.06 -8.71
CA PRO A 230 -9.97 -9.13 -9.98
C PRO A 230 -8.93 -8.02 -10.11
N ALA A 231 -7.73 -8.35 -10.62
CA ALA A 231 -6.75 -7.34 -11.01
C ALA A 231 -5.84 -7.89 -12.12
N ILE A 232 -5.34 -7.00 -12.97
CA ILE A 232 -4.29 -7.30 -13.94
C ILE A 232 -3.05 -6.47 -13.63
N HIS A 233 -1.89 -7.13 -13.71
CA HIS A 233 -0.62 -6.48 -13.44
C HIS A 233 -0.26 -5.48 -14.54
N LEU A 234 0.24 -4.30 -14.16
CA LEU A 234 0.68 -3.25 -15.07
C LEU A 234 1.57 -3.78 -16.20
N ASP A 235 2.55 -4.61 -15.89
CA ASP A 235 3.47 -5.15 -16.90
C ASP A 235 2.78 -6.06 -17.91
N SER A 236 1.72 -6.76 -17.51
CA SER A 236 0.96 -7.59 -18.44
C SER A 236 0.18 -6.73 -19.44
N ILE A 237 -0.31 -5.57 -19.01
CA ILE A 237 -0.92 -4.57 -19.90
C ILE A 237 0.14 -4.02 -20.85
N MET A 238 1.27 -3.55 -20.32
CA MET A 238 2.33 -2.90 -21.10
C MET A 238 2.98 -3.82 -22.13
N THR A 239 3.10 -5.11 -21.82
CA THR A 239 3.66 -6.11 -22.74
C THR A 239 2.62 -6.68 -23.71
N GLY A 240 1.37 -6.22 -23.65
CA GLY A 240 0.27 -6.73 -24.48
C GLY A 240 -0.18 -8.16 -24.13
N LYS A 241 0.28 -8.71 -23.00
CA LYS A 241 -0.17 -10.02 -22.49
C LYS A 241 -1.61 -9.97 -21.96
N SER A 242 -2.08 -8.81 -21.55
CA SER A 242 -3.44 -8.60 -21.05
C SER A 242 -4.04 -7.34 -21.67
N ASP A 243 -5.28 -7.44 -22.12
CA ASP A 243 -6.04 -6.28 -22.62
C ASP A 243 -6.90 -5.70 -21.49
N PHE A 244 -6.45 -4.57 -20.93
CA PHE A 244 -7.18 -3.88 -19.87
C PHE A 244 -8.59 -3.47 -20.33
N LYS A 245 -8.78 -3.06 -21.58
CA LYS A 245 -10.07 -2.54 -22.05
C LYS A 245 -11.14 -3.63 -22.01
N SER A 246 -10.84 -4.80 -22.56
CA SER A 246 -11.74 -5.96 -22.48
C SER A 246 -11.96 -6.42 -21.03
N PHE A 247 -10.91 -6.40 -20.20
CA PHE A 247 -11.01 -6.78 -18.79
C PHE A 247 -11.89 -5.84 -17.98
N PHE A 248 -11.67 -4.53 -18.09
CA PHE A 248 -12.48 -3.49 -17.47
C PHE A 248 -13.94 -3.60 -17.91
N ARG A 249 -14.18 -3.73 -19.22
CA ARG A 249 -15.52 -3.90 -19.76
C ARG A 249 -16.26 -5.10 -19.18
N TYR A 250 -15.60 -6.25 -19.08
CA TYR A 250 -16.18 -7.46 -18.50
C TYR A 250 -16.71 -7.23 -17.07
N TRP A 251 -15.98 -6.46 -16.26
CA TRP A 251 -16.34 -6.15 -14.89
C TRP A 251 -17.34 -4.99 -14.78
N ALA A 252 -17.22 -3.96 -15.60
CA ALA A 252 -18.17 -2.85 -15.68
C ALA A 252 -19.59 -3.35 -16.04
N GLU A 253 -19.70 -4.28 -16.99
CA GLU A 253 -20.99 -4.93 -17.34
C GLU A 253 -21.60 -5.75 -16.18
N ARG A 254 -20.83 -6.02 -15.12
CA ARG A 254 -21.21 -6.77 -13.91
C ARG A 254 -21.36 -5.89 -12.67
N GLY A 255 -21.29 -4.57 -12.83
CA GLY A 255 -21.57 -3.62 -11.76
C GLY A 255 -20.35 -2.99 -11.10
N ILE A 256 -19.13 -3.21 -11.63
CA ILE A 256 -17.97 -2.41 -11.20
C ILE A 256 -18.11 -0.98 -11.73
N GLU A 257 -17.82 0.01 -10.89
CA GLU A 257 -17.81 1.44 -11.24
C GLU A 257 -19.13 2.00 -11.78
N GLU A 258 -20.30 1.46 -11.38
CA GLU A 258 -21.60 1.94 -11.89
C GLU A 258 -21.82 3.44 -11.62
N GLY A 259 -21.42 3.92 -10.43
CA GLY A 259 -21.52 5.34 -10.10
C GLY A 259 -20.62 6.23 -10.94
N ASP A 260 -19.35 5.84 -11.10
CA ASP A 260 -18.38 6.57 -11.91
C ASP A 260 -18.76 6.58 -13.39
N LEU A 261 -19.25 5.46 -13.91
CA LEU A 261 -19.75 5.38 -15.28
C LEU A 261 -21.02 6.21 -15.47
N TYR A 262 -21.90 6.30 -14.47
CA TYR A 262 -23.08 7.17 -14.52
C TYR A 262 -22.66 8.63 -14.61
N MET A 263 -21.74 9.06 -13.75
CA MET A 263 -21.21 10.42 -13.76
C MET A 263 -20.52 10.74 -15.08
N TYR A 264 -19.70 9.81 -15.58
CA TYR A 264 -19.01 9.97 -16.86
C TYR A 264 -20.00 10.09 -18.03
N GLU A 265 -21.03 9.25 -18.10
CA GLU A 265 -22.04 9.32 -19.16
C GLU A 265 -22.84 10.63 -19.14
N ASN A 266 -23.07 11.19 -17.95
CA ASN A 266 -23.84 12.41 -17.74
C ASN A 266 -22.97 13.69 -17.66
N ASN A 267 -21.66 13.59 -17.92
CA ASN A 267 -20.70 14.70 -17.82
C ASN A 267 -20.71 15.39 -16.43
N ILE A 268 -20.90 14.60 -15.38
CA ILE A 268 -20.86 15.08 -13.99
C ILE A 268 -19.40 15.00 -13.52
N PRO A 269 -18.78 16.13 -13.12
CA PRO A 269 -17.41 16.12 -12.60
C PRO A 269 -17.31 15.33 -11.29
N LYS A 270 -16.28 14.51 -11.12
CA LYS A 270 -16.09 13.67 -9.91
C LYS A 270 -15.97 14.49 -8.63
N GLU A 271 -15.45 15.71 -8.73
CA GLU A 271 -15.35 16.67 -7.62
C GLU A 271 -16.74 17.02 -7.03
N SER A 272 -17.80 16.82 -7.82
CA SER A 272 -19.18 17.04 -7.39
C SER A 272 -19.75 15.92 -6.52
N ALA A 273 -19.06 14.77 -6.43
CA ALA A 273 -19.53 13.60 -5.68
C ALA A 273 -19.17 13.62 -4.20
N MET A 274 -18.02 14.21 -3.84
CA MET A 274 -17.54 14.22 -2.45
C MET A 274 -18.51 14.94 -1.52
N GLY A 275 -19.13 14.19 -0.61
CA GLY A 275 -20.10 14.73 0.37
C GLY A 275 -21.47 15.11 -0.22
N ASN A 276 -21.72 14.82 -1.49
CA ASN A 276 -22.97 15.15 -2.16
C ASN A 276 -23.98 14.00 -2.06
N TRP A 277 -24.70 13.97 -0.94
CA TRP A 277 -25.73 12.96 -0.67
C TRP A 277 -26.87 12.95 -1.70
N ALA A 278 -27.17 14.09 -2.34
CA ALA A 278 -28.23 14.19 -3.33
C ALA A 278 -27.84 13.48 -4.63
N LEU A 279 -26.60 13.68 -5.09
CA LEU A 279 -26.05 12.99 -6.26
C LEU A 279 -25.90 11.48 -5.98
N ASP A 280 -25.41 11.09 -4.80
CA ASP A 280 -25.34 9.67 -4.40
C ASP A 280 -26.74 9.01 -4.41
N ALA A 281 -27.76 9.69 -3.90
CA ALA A 281 -29.14 9.20 -3.93
C ALA A 281 -29.69 9.10 -5.36
N GLU A 282 -29.39 10.09 -6.22
CA GLU A 282 -29.78 10.07 -7.64
C GLU A 282 -29.17 8.86 -8.37
N ILE A 283 -27.86 8.66 -8.24
CA ILE A 283 -27.13 7.55 -8.85
C ILE A 283 -27.70 6.21 -8.38
N LYS A 284 -27.87 6.04 -7.06
CA LYS A 284 -28.45 4.82 -6.47
C LYS A 284 -29.86 4.57 -6.98
N GLN A 285 -30.68 5.62 -7.12
CA GLN A 285 -32.03 5.50 -7.66
C GLN A 285 -32.01 5.13 -9.16
N ALA A 286 -31.11 5.70 -9.95
CA ALA A 286 -30.95 5.35 -11.36
C ALA A 286 -30.56 3.87 -11.52
N ILE A 287 -29.58 3.39 -10.76
CA ILE A 287 -29.13 1.98 -10.75
C ILE A 287 -30.29 1.06 -10.32
N ALA A 288 -31.01 1.41 -9.25
CA ALA A 288 -32.17 0.65 -8.78
C ALA A 288 -33.31 0.59 -9.84
N ASN A 289 -33.43 1.63 -10.66
CA ASN A 289 -34.37 1.67 -11.79
C ASN A 289 -33.85 0.96 -13.06
N GLY A 290 -32.72 0.24 -12.97
CA GLY A 290 -32.17 -0.55 -14.06
C GLY A 290 -31.29 0.22 -15.03
N TRP A 291 -30.82 1.42 -14.66
CA TRP A 291 -29.79 2.10 -15.44
C TRP A 291 -28.54 1.22 -15.53
N LYS A 292 -27.94 1.19 -16.72
CA LYS A 292 -26.65 0.56 -17.00
C LYS A 292 -25.89 1.41 -17.99
N ALA A 293 -24.58 1.53 -17.79
CA ALA A 293 -23.71 2.25 -18.71
C ALA A 293 -23.81 1.69 -20.13
N LYS A 294 -23.84 2.57 -21.13
CA LYS A 294 -23.81 2.13 -22.54
C LYS A 294 -22.44 1.48 -22.84
N PRO A 295 -22.38 0.47 -23.72
CA PRO A 295 -21.10 -0.11 -24.13
C PRO A 295 -20.09 0.92 -24.67
N SER A 296 -20.57 1.95 -25.36
CA SER A 296 -19.73 3.07 -25.83
C SER A 296 -19.14 3.87 -24.67
N THR A 297 -19.93 4.12 -23.62
CA THR A 297 -19.49 4.81 -22.39
C THR A 297 -18.38 4.02 -21.72
N ILE A 298 -18.57 2.72 -21.52
CA ILE A 298 -17.57 1.83 -20.90
C ILE A 298 -16.27 1.83 -21.70
N ASN A 299 -16.36 1.72 -23.04
CA ASN A 299 -15.18 1.73 -23.91
C ASN A 299 -14.44 3.07 -23.84
N SER A 300 -15.14 4.20 -23.96
CA SER A 300 -14.51 5.53 -23.89
C SER A 300 -13.90 5.83 -22.53
N TYR A 301 -14.52 5.35 -21.44
CA TYR A 301 -13.96 5.46 -20.09
C TYR A 301 -12.67 4.65 -19.95
N ALA A 302 -12.67 3.39 -20.39
CA ALA A 302 -11.48 2.54 -20.40
C ALA A 302 -10.36 3.09 -21.32
N ASP A 303 -10.72 3.67 -22.46
CA ASP A 303 -9.79 4.37 -23.36
C ASP A 303 -9.11 5.55 -22.63
N SER A 304 -9.90 6.38 -21.95
CA SER A 304 -9.39 7.52 -21.19
C SER A 304 -8.40 7.10 -20.09
N ILE A 305 -8.71 6.03 -19.35
CA ILE A 305 -7.81 5.46 -18.35
C ILE A 305 -6.49 5.02 -19.00
N MET A 306 -6.55 4.32 -20.13
CA MET A 306 -5.36 3.82 -20.82
C MET A 306 -4.50 4.93 -21.40
N ASP A 307 -5.10 5.99 -21.95
CA ASP A 307 -4.36 7.12 -22.51
C ASP A 307 -3.61 7.88 -21.40
N ARG A 308 -4.29 8.11 -20.27
CA ARG A 308 -3.71 8.73 -19.07
C ARG A 308 -2.58 7.88 -18.48
N LEU A 309 -2.81 6.58 -18.36
CA LEU A 309 -1.81 5.62 -17.91
C LEU A 309 -0.57 5.65 -18.79
N ASN A 310 -0.73 5.54 -20.11
CA ASN A 310 0.40 5.56 -21.05
C ASN A 310 1.19 6.87 -20.96
N ASN A 311 0.50 8.01 -20.83
CA ASN A 311 1.16 9.30 -20.66
C ASN A 311 1.96 9.38 -19.35
N LEU A 312 1.38 8.94 -18.23
CA LEU A 312 2.02 8.94 -16.94
C LEU A 312 3.27 8.02 -16.91
N LEU A 313 3.15 6.81 -17.45
CA LEU A 313 4.25 5.83 -17.47
C LEU A 313 5.43 6.28 -18.32
N GLY A 314 5.18 7.03 -19.40
CA GLY A 314 6.24 7.62 -20.23
C GLY A 314 7.16 8.58 -19.46
N GLN A 315 6.75 9.02 -18.26
CA GLN A 315 7.46 10.01 -17.45
C GLN A 315 7.96 9.46 -16.10
N THR A 316 7.34 8.38 -15.61
CA THR A 316 7.48 7.95 -14.20
C THR A 316 8.12 6.59 -14.04
N ARG A 317 8.07 5.72 -15.05
CA ARG A 317 8.58 4.35 -14.95
C ARG A 317 10.12 4.31 -14.85
N VAL A 318 10.63 3.34 -14.08
CA VAL A 318 12.07 3.09 -13.88
C VAL A 318 12.50 1.69 -14.27
#